data_AF-A0A1X2GHR9-F1
#
_entry.id   AF-A0A1X2GHR9-F1
#
_cell.length_a   1.000
_cell.length_b   1.000
_cell.length_c   1.000
_cell.angle_alpha   90.00
_cell.angle_beta   90.00
_cell.angle_gamma   90.00
#
_symmetry.space_group_name_H-M   'P 1'
#
loop_
_entity.id
_entity.type
_entity.pdbx_description
1 polymer ?
#
loop_
_entity_poly.entity_id
_entity_poly.type
_entity_poly.pdbx_seq_one_letter_code
_entity_poly.pdbx_strand_id
1 'polypeptide(L)'
;MRHSYESITDDEKSLLQDQFEASPFFNTKDQLAKQPIQLDVFDFDSTLFLSPSLSPTIWHPDLINLLLDEDNVGPGWWKDIRSLDLGPAAEASKWKDYWNESVVKKARRSLEDPTTLTIILTGRRAFPFQPLIERMTASQDLAFGIYGLRPDPNLQTQKKHSQDQSTDNDTLYGAPSTFANTFDFKTAFLLNVLHNIPTLRTIHMWDDRIHHVKRFNEYLSTIKKKGFIDQGHVTFVEPVRPRYRPLWEYNVVSDILSRHQDNWQLYDKQRQWNRRAAQLDWTKAHDDLNTEHNDSEHAGSDSLFLGNLISLQSNSTKGFPPKERTHLVTSNSHTITRQPCTSLTPIACSTVIQLDEASALALRQLLEPAYLDSRPTHKRWMDSAEQPTWFGHQVRLSGKPLRPNQIKSDFGQQLGDRVSFRITQISSFDTSRGLLVQVHVTGTTKTDVICVLPLAYLPSEERQLWHPKWHGPSEEVKAWIGHGTLAYSYRFGLKNYVRHPPRFPAQHRPAKRQRAQ
;
A
#
# COMPACT_ATOMS: atom_id res chain seq x y z
N MET A 1 12.51 18.86 -6.66
CA MET A 1 11.33 19.06 -7.53
C MET A 1 11.87 19.54 -8.86
N ARG A 2 11.47 18.90 -9.96
CA ARG A 2 11.95 19.25 -11.30
C ARG A 2 11.08 20.35 -11.86
N HIS A 3 11.69 21.32 -12.55
CA HIS A 3 11.00 22.49 -13.08
C HIS A 3 11.40 22.81 -14.52
N SER A 4 12.10 21.88 -15.19
CA SER A 4 12.47 22.00 -16.60
C SER A 4 12.66 20.60 -17.18
N TYR A 5 12.34 20.44 -18.46
CA TYR A 5 12.42 19.15 -19.14
C TYR A 5 13.88 18.64 -19.24
N GLU A 6 14.83 19.56 -19.33
CA GLU A 6 16.27 19.29 -19.40
C GLU A 6 16.81 18.67 -18.09
N SER A 7 16.12 18.90 -16.97
CA SER A 7 16.49 18.28 -15.68
C SER A 7 16.07 16.82 -15.54
N ILE A 8 15.35 16.27 -16.53
CA ILE A 8 14.99 14.85 -16.60
C ILE A 8 16.15 14.10 -17.27
N THR A 9 16.57 12.98 -16.68
CA THR A 9 17.63 12.15 -17.27
C THR A 9 17.15 11.50 -18.56
N ASP A 10 18.06 11.14 -19.45
CA ASP A 10 17.66 10.57 -20.75
C ASP A 10 16.97 9.21 -20.61
N ASP A 11 17.36 8.41 -19.62
CA ASP A 11 16.69 7.14 -19.30
C ASP A 11 15.23 7.38 -18.86
N GLU A 12 14.98 8.40 -18.04
CA GLU A 12 13.63 8.77 -17.62
C GLU A 12 12.81 9.38 -18.76
N LYS A 13 13.42 10.22 -19.60
CA LYS A 13 12.76 10.77 -20.80
C LYS A 13 12.32 9.64 -21.72
N SER A 14 13.18 8.67 -21.98
CA SER A 14 12.84 7.50 -22.81
C SER A 14 11.59 6.79 -22.27
N LEU A 15 11.54 6.48 -20.96
CA LEU A 15 10.39 5.82 -20.36
C LEU A 15 9.10 6.66 -20.41
N LEU A 16 9.22 7.97 -20.20
CA LEU A 16 8.07 8.90 -20.28
C LEU A 16 7.58 9.07 -21.72
N GLN A 17 8.51 9.07 -22.68
CA GLN A 17 8.21 9.16 -24.10
C GLN A 17 7.53 7.89 -24.61
N ASP A 18 8.03 6.71 -24.24
CA ASP A 18 7.40 5.42 -24.55
C ASP A 18 5.93 5.41 -24.09
N GLN A 19 5.65 5.91 -22.88
CA GLN A 19 4.30 6.01 -22.34
C GLN A 19 3.43 7.04 -23.09
N PHE A 20 4.02 8.15 -23.53
CA PHE A 20 3.33 9.15 -24.35
C PHE A 20 2.96 8.60 -25.73
N GLU A 21 3.89 7.93 -26.40
CA GLU A 21 3.70 7.35 -27.73
C GLU A 21 2.76 6.15 -27.73
N ALA A 22 2.73 5.38 -26.65
CA ALA A 22 1.76 4.31 -26.44
C ALA A 22 0.34 4.82 -26.11
N SER A 23 0.16 6.11 -25.86
CA SER A 23 -1.12 6.65 -25.39
C SER A 23 -2.21 6.68 -26.48
N PRO A 24 -3.51 6.58 -26.10
CA PRO A 24 -4.62 6.79 -27.02
C PRO A 24 -4.57 8.13 -27.77
N PHE A 25 -4.12 9.19 -27.10
CA PHE A 25 -3.98 10.53 -27.69
C PHE A 25 -2.99 10.54 -28.85
N PHE A 26 -1.80 9.95 -28.68
CA PHE A 26 -0.79 9.88 -29.71
C PHE A 26 -1.22 9.00 -30.89
N ASN A 27 -1.90 7.89 -30.61
CA ASN A 27 -2.27 6.92 -31.64
C ASN A 27 -3.52 7.34 -32.46
N THR A 28 -4.25 8.37 -32.03
CA THR A 28 -5.44 8.85 -32.73
C THR A 28 -5.14 10.13 -33.51
N LYS A 29 -5.08 10.02 -34.85
CA LYS A 29 -4.79 11.17 -35.75
C LYS A 29 -5.70 12.37 -35.51
N ASP A 30 -6.98 12.13 -35.24
CA ASP A 30 -7.96 13.19 -34.96
C ASP A 30 -7.70 13.91 -33.63
N GLN A 31 -7.07 13.26 -32.65
CA GLN A 31 -6.74 13.91 -31.37
C GLN A 31 -5.47 14.75 -31.47
N LEU A 32 -4.47 14.31 -32.24
CA LEU A 32 -3.28 15.12 -32.57
C LEU A 32 -3.65 16.42 -33.30
N ALA A 33 -4.70 16.40 -34.11
CA ALA A 33 -5.20 17.59 -34.80
C ALA A 33 -5.90 18.60 -33.87
N LYS A 34 -6.41 18.16 -32.71
CA LYS A 34 -7.21 19.00 -31.79
C LYS A 34 -6.41 20.04 -31.00
N GLN A 35 -5.07 19.97 -31.02
CA GLN A 35 -4.16 20.97 -30.43
C GLN A 35 -4.68 21.56 -29.10
N PRO A 36 -4.85 20.72 -28.06
CA PRO A 36 -5.51 21.11 -26.82
C PRO A 36 -4.75 22.25 -26.15
N ILE A 37 -5.49 23.13 -25.47
CA ILE A 37 -4.95 24.28 -24.74
C ILE A 37 -5.05 24.10 -23.22
N GLN A 38 -5.86 23.15 -22.76
CA GLN A 38 -6.03 22.81 -21.35
C GLN A 38 -5.65 21.35 -21.08
N LEU A 39 -5.02 21.10 -19.93
CA LEU A 39 -4.70 19.77 -19.42
C LEU A 39 -5.44 19.54 -18.10
N ASP A 40 -6.35 18.57 -18.10
CA ASP A 40 -7.08 18.15 -16.91
C ASP A 40 -6.51 16.82 -16.40
N VAL A 41 -5.99 16.84 -15.17
CA VAL A 41 -5.24 15.73 -14.57
C VAL A 41 -5.97 15.17 -13.36
N PHE A 42 -6.38 13.92 -13.44
CA PHE A 42 -7.05 13.23 -12.33
C PHE A 42 -6.08 12.24 -11.67
N ASP A 43 -5.79 12.41 -10.37
CA ASP A 43 -5.22 11.30 -9.58
C ASP A 43 -6.21 10.14 -9.54
N PHE A 44 -5.70 8.92 -9.43
CA PHE A 44 -6.53 7.72 -9.43
C PHE A 44 -6.97 7.34 -8.01
N ASP A 45 -6.04 6.87 -7.19
CA ASP A 45 -6.31 6.32 -5.86
C ASP A 45 -6.87 7.38 -4.91
N SER A 46 -8.03 7.10 -4.32
CA SER A 46 -8.80 7.97 -3.41
C SER A 46 -9.29 9.31 -4.01
N THR A 47 -9.05 9.54 -5.30
CA THR A 47 -9.47 10.75 -6.03
C THR A 47 -10.58 10.42 -7.03
N LEU A 48 -10.24 9.75 -8.13
CA LEU A 48 -11.23 9.28 -9.12
C LEU A 48 -11.86 7.95 -8.67
N PHE A 49 -11.03 7.04 -8.18
CA PHE A 49 -11.41 5.72 -7.70
C PHE A 49 -11.13 5.62 -6.20
N LEU A 50 -12.12 5.16 -5.44
CA LEU A 50 -12.02 4.91 -4.00
C LEU A 50 -11.25 3.60 -3.80
N SER A 51 -9.94 3.64 -4.01
CA SER A 51 -9.09 2.45 -3.87
C SER A 51 -9.12 1.89 -2.46
N PRO A 52 -9.16 0.55 -2.30
CA PRO A 52 -9.08 -0.09 -0.99
C PRO A 52 -7.83 0.32 -0.20
N SER A 53 -8.02 0.55 1.10
CA SER A 53 -6.94 0.86 2.03
C SER A 53 -6.99 -0.09 3.21
N LEU A 54 -5.82 -0.42 3.75
CA LEU A 54 -5.71 -1.23 4.97
C LEU A 54 -6.45 -0.56 6.14
N SER A 55 -7.33 -1.34 6.76
CA SER A 55 -8.16 -0.92 7.87
C SER A 55 -7.40 -1.02 9.19
N PRO A 56 -7.33 0.09 9.96
CA PRO A 56 -6.71 0.09 11.27
C PRO A 56 -7.52 -0.70 12.30
N THR A 57 -8.77 -1.09 12.02
CA THR A 57 -9.54 -1.95 12.94
C THR A 57 -9.20 -3.43 12.82
N ILE A 58 -8.61 -3.86 11.69
CA ILE A 58 -8.23 -5.25 11.43
C ILE A 58 -6.75 -5.46 11.74
N TRP A 59 -5.90 -4.54 11.29
CA TRP A 59 -4.44 -4.72 11.31
C TRP A 59 -3.77 -3.91 12.39
N HIS A 60 -2.75 -4.50 13.00
CA HIS A 60 -1.84 -3.80 13.89
C HIS A 60 -1.07 -2.72 13.10
N PRO A 61 -0.84 -1.50 13.65
CA PRO A 61 -0.16 -0.41 12.96
C PRO A 61 1.21 -0.81 12.36
N ASP A 62 1.97 -1.65 13.06
CA ASP A 62 3.26 -2.14 12.56
C ASP A 62 3.11 -2.97 11.28
N LEU A 63 2.07 -3.81 11.18
CA LEU A 63 1.81 -4.58 9.96
C LEU A 63 1.32 -3.67 8.83
N ILE A 64 0.51 -2.64 9.14
CA ILE A 64 0.10 -1.64 8.15
C ILE A 64 1.33 -0.94 7.57
N ASN A 65 2.23 -0.43 8.42
CA ASN A 65 3.45 0.23 7.96
C ASN A 65 4.30 -0.72 7.12
N LEU A 66 4.43 -1.96 7.55
CA LEU A 66 5.19 -2.98 6.84
C LEU A 66 4.63 -3.30 5.45
N LEU A 67 3.30 -3.37 5.32
CA LEU A 67 2.62 -3.60 4.05
C LEU A 67 2.61 -2.35 3.16
N LEU A 68 2.58 -1.15 3.74
CA LEU A 68 2.64 0.10 2.97
C LEU A 68 4.04 0.37 2.42
N ASP A 69 5.07 -0.04 3.15
CA ASP A 69 6.46 0.08 2.74
C ASP A 69 6.75 -0.82 1.52
N GLU A 70 7.44 -0.24 0.55
CA GLU A 70 7.85 -0.95 -0.66
C GLU A 70 8.91 -2.02 -0.34
N ASP A 71 8.77 -3.18 -0.96
CA ASP A 71 9.77 -4.26 -0.99
C ASP A 71 10.14 -4.89 0.37
N ASN A 72 9.41 -4.55 1.45
CA ASN A 72 9.54 -5.18 2.76
C ASN A 72 8.74 -6.49 2.83
N VAL A 73 7.43 -6.44 2.61
CA VAL A 73 6.55 -7.61 2.54
C VAL A 73 5.80 -7.59 1.22
N GLY A 74 6.27 -8.44 0.31
CA GLY A 74 5.83 -8.38 -1.08
C GLY A 74 6.31 -7.08 -1.74
N PRO A 75 5.66 -6.63 -2.83
CA PRO A 75 6.01 -5.38 -3.49
C PRO A 75 5.53 -4.14 -2.70
N GLY A 76 4.73 -4.32 -1.66
CA GLY A 76 4.03 -3.26 -0.92
C GLY A 76 2.61 -3.04 -1.46
N TRP A 77 1.71 -2.55 -0.60
CA TRP A 77 0.25 -2.48 -0.83
C TRP A 77 -0.07 -1.76 -2.14
N TRP A 78 0.53 -0.60 -2.39
CA TRP A 78 0.26 0.21 -3.58
C TRP A 78 0.88 -0.36 -4.86
N LYS A 79 1.82 -1.31 -4.77
CA LYS A 79 2.42 -2.01 -5.92
C LYS A 79 1.87 -3.41 -6.14
N ASP A 80 1.16 -3.97 -5.17
CA ASP A 80 0.58 -5.30 -5.30
C ASP A 80 -0.76 -5.23 -6.04
N ILE A 81 -0.89 -5.93 -7.16
CA ILE A 81 -2.12 -5.92 -7.97
C ILE A 81 -3.34 -6.32 -7.15
N ARG A 82 -3.16 -7.18 -6.14
CA ARG A 82 -4.23 -7.69 -5.28
C ARG A 82 -4.88 -6.61 -4.43
N SER A 83 -4.23 -5.46 -4.24
CA SER A 83 -4.84 -4.33 -3.51
C SER A 83 -5.87 -3.56 -4.33
N LEU A 84 -5.88 -3.73 -5.66
CA LEU A 84 -6.84 -3.11 -6.56
C LEU A 84 -7.73 -4.13 -7.28
N ASP A 85 -7.28 -5.37 -7.41
CA ASP A 85 -8.09 -6.46 -7.95
C ASP A 85 -9.17 -6.91 -6.94
N LEU A 86 -10.35 -6.35 -7.11
CA LEU A 86 -11.54 -6.57 -6.26
C LEU A 86 -12.33 -7.83 -6.65
N GLY A 87 -11.89 -8.53 -7.69
CA GLY A 87 -12.47 -9.77 -8.21
C GLY A 87 -13.67 -9.58 -9.16
N PRO A 88 -14.16 -10.70 -9.75
CA PRO A 88 -15.15 -10.68 -10.82
C PRO A 88 -16.49 -10.03 -10.47
N ALA A 89 -16.93 -10.14 -9.21
CA ALA A 89 -18.18 -9.52 -8.77
C ALA A 89 -18.10 -7.98 -8.82
N ALA A 90 -16.94 -7.41 -8.50
CA ALA A 90 -16.73 -5.97 -8.62
C ALA A 90 -16.71 -5.55 -10.09
N GLU A 91 -16.00 -6.28 -10.95
CA GLU A 91 -15.94 -6.02 -12.40
C GLU A 91 -17.32 -6.14 -13.07
N ALA A 92 -18.10 -7.17 -12.74
CA ALA A 92 -19.48 -7.33 -13.23
C ALA A 92 -20.39 -6.17 -12.81
N SER A 93 -20.15 -5.57 -11.64
CA SER A 93 -20.85 -4.38 -11.17
C SER A 93 -20.28 -3.06 -11.70
N LYS A 94 -19.28 -3.10 -12.60
CA LYS A 94 -18.50 -1.94 -13.05
C LYS A 94 -17.88 -1.14 -11.89
N TRP A 95 -17.48 -1.85 -10.84
CA TRP A 95 -16.96 -1.31 -9.59
C TRP A 95 -17.90 -0.29 -8.94
N LYS A 96 -19.21 -0.60 -8.94
CA LYS A 96 -20.21 0.20 -8.24
C LYS A 96 -19.78 0.44 -6.79
N ASP A 97 -20.01 1.66 -6.31
CA ASP A 97 -19.62 2.16 -4.99
C ASP A 97 -18.10 2.35 -4.78
N TYR A 98 -17.27 2.13 -5.80
CA TYR A 98 -15.84 2.45 -5.75
C TYR A 98 -15.46 3.69 -6.57
N TRP A 99 -16.42 4.35 -7.21
CA TRP A 99 -16.18 5.57 -7.95
C TRP A 99 -16.52 6.79 -7.12
N ASN A 100 -15.66 7.81 -7.16
CA ASN A 100 -16.02 9.12 -6.64
C ASN A 100 -16.89 9.83 -7.68
N GLU A 101 -18.20 9.62 -7.62
CA GLU A 101 -19.15 10.11 -8.65
C GLU A 101 -19.04 11.63 -8.88
N SER A 102 -18.71 12.39 -7.84
CA SER A 102 -18.51 13.84 -7.96
C SER A 102 -17.30 14.21 -8.82
N VAL A 103 -16.24 13.39 -8.79
CA VAL A 103 -15.02 13.55 -9.60
C VAL A 103 -15.20 12.91 -10.98
N VAL A 104 -15.84 11.75 -11.07
CA VAL A 104 -16.22 11.12 -12.35
C VAL A 104 -17.05 12.08 -13.21
N LYS A 105 -18.01 12.78 -12.62
CA LYS A 105 -18.79 13.81 -13.33
C LYS A 105 -17.93 14.96 -13.86
N LYS A 106 -16.85 15.33 -13.17
CA LYS A 106 -15.89 16.34 -13.65
C LYS A 106 -15.07 15.76 -14.80
N ALA A 107 -14.55 14.54 -14.65
CA ALA A 107 -13.80 13.87 -15.71
C ALA A 107 -14.61 13.72 -17.01
N ARG A 108 -15.90 13.34 -16.93
CA ARG A 108 -16.78 13.29 -18.10
C ARG A 108 -16.91 14.65 -18.81
N ARG A 109 -17.09 15.74 -18.05
CA ARG A 109 -17.14 17.10 -18.63
C ARG A 109 -15.82 17.49 -19.30
N SER A 110 -14.69 17.16 -18.69
CA SER A 110 -13.37 17.40 -19.28
C SER A 110 -13.15 16.60 -20.57
N LEU A 111 -13.68 15.37 -20.64
CA LEU A 111 -13.64 14.51 -21.83
C LEU A 111 -14.56 15.00 -22.96
N GLU A 112 -15.64 15.70 -22.65
CA GLU A 112 -16.56 16.31 -23.62
C GLU A 112 -15.99 17.58 -24.27
N ASP A 113 -15.04 18.25 -23.61
CA ASP A 113 -14.43 19.49 -24.10
C ASP A 113 -13.33 19.21 -25.13
N PRO A 114 -13.51 19.60 -26.41
CA PRO A 114 -12.54 19.33 -27.47
C PRO A 114 -11.22 20.10 -27.31
N THR A 115 -11.17 21.11 -26.44
CA THR A 115 -9.99 21.94 -26.18
C THR A 115 -9.16 21.44 -25.00
N THR A 116 -9.63 20.38 -24.32
CA THR A 116 -9.04 19.83 -23.11
C THR A 116 -8.46 18.44 -23.38
N LEU A 117 -7.18 18.26 -23.06
CA LEU A 117 -6.58 16.93 -22.90
C LEU A 117 -6.84 16.44 -21.49
N THR A 118 -7.60 15.34 -21.36
CA THR A 118 -7.91 14.76 -20.06
C THR A 118 -7.08 13.49 -19.82
N ILE A 119 -6.36 13.43 -18.70
CA ILE A 119 -5.42 12.35 -18.37
C ILE A 119 -5.65 11.78 -16.95
N ILE A 120 -5.22 10.54 -16.74
CA ILE A 120 -5.00 9.98 -15.39
C ILE A 120 -3.51 10.11 -15.04
N LEU A 121 -3.21 10.43 -13.78
CA LEU A 121 -1.83 10.45 -13.27
C LEU A 121 -1.73 9.86 -11.86
N THR A 122 -1.22 8.62 -11.74
CA THR A 122 -1.16 7.87 -10.48
C THR A 122 0.25 7.40 -10.12
N GLY A 123 0.50 7.19 -8.82
CA GLY A 123 1.74 6.56 -8.34
C GLY A 123 1.80 5.05 -8.52
N ARG A 124 0.70 4.40 -8.94
CA ARG A 124 0.67 2.97 -9.30
C ARG A 124 1.66 2.72 -10.44
N ARG A 125 2.28 1.54 -10.44
CA ARG A 125 3.20 1.13 -11.51
C ARG A 125 2.45 0.74 -12.79
N ALA A 126 3.07 0.98 -13.94
CA ALA A 126 2.49 0.62 -15.24
C ALA A 126 2.21 -0.89 -15.29
N PHE A 127 3.19 -1.73 -14.98
CA PHE A 127 2.96 -3.14 -14.73
C PHE A 127 2.81 -3.39 -13.21
N PRO A 128 1.80 -4.14 -12.76
CA PRO A 128 0.72 -4.77 -13.53
C PRO A 128 -0.58 -3.95 -13.66
N PHE A 129 -0.61 -2.67 -13.23
CA PHE A 129 -1.89 -1.96 -13.04
C PHE A 129 -2.50 -1.35 -14.30
N GLN A 130 -1.72 -1.01 -15.32
CA GLN A 130 -2.22 -0.31 -16.50
C GLN A 130 -3.40 -1.05 -17.16
N PRO A 131 -3.30 -2.36 -17.48
CA PRO A 131 -4.44 -3.08 -18.06
C PRO A 131 -5.67 -3.11 -17.15
N LEU A 132 -5.48 -3.13 -15.83
CA LEU A 132 -6.60 -3.13 -14.88
C LEU A 132 -7.27 -1.75 -14.84
N ILE A 133 -6.49 -0.68 -14.69
CA ILE A 133 -7.01 0.69 -14.62
C ILE A 133 -7.73 1.07 -15.92
N GLU A 134 -7.19 0.71 -17.08
CA GLU A 134 -7.84 0.92 -18.38
C GLU A 134 -9.19 0.20 -18.48
N ARG A 135 -9.29 -1.06 -18.02
CA ARG A 135 -10.59 -1.77 -17.96
C ARG A 135 -11.57 -1.10 -17.01
N MET A 136 -11.08 -0.64 -15.86
CA MET A 136 -11.90 0.04 -14.86
C MET A 136 -12.49 1.35 -15.42
N THR A 137 -11.66 2.20 -16.01
CA THR A 137 -12.11 3.49 -16.58
C THR A 137 -13.00 3.29 -17.80
N ALA A 138 -12.69 2.31 -18.66
CA ALA A 138 -13.54 1.95 -19.80
C ALA A 138 -14.94 1.52 -19.36
N SER A 139 -15.08 0.81 -18.24
CA SER A 139 -16.40 0.39 -17.72
C SER A 139 -17.33 1.56 -17.34
N GLN A 140 -16.74 2.73 -17.10
CA GLN A 140 -17.40 3.99 -16.76
C GLN A 140 -17.49 4.98 -17.93
N ASP A 141 -17.16 4.52 -19.14
CA ASP A 141 -17.09 5.34 -20.36
C ASP A 141 -16.10 6.52 -20.21
N LEU A 142 -15.03 6.32 -19.45
CA LEU A 142 -13.97 7.31 -19.23
C LEU A 142 -12.76 7.00 -20.12
N ALA A 143 -12.79 7.47 -21.36
CA ALA A 143 -11.73 7.28 -22.34
C ALA A 143 -10.64 8.36 -22.22
N PHE A 144 -9.76 8.23 -21.24
CA PHE A 144 -8.64 9.16 -21.05
C PHE A 144 -7.65 9.14 -22.22
N GLY A 145 -7.13 10.31 -22.58
CA GLY A 145 -6.17 10.45 -23.68
C GLY A 145 -4.80 9.86 -23.34
N ILE A 146 -4.38 9.94 -22.07
CA ILE A 146 -3.10 9.41 -21.59
C ILE A 146 -3.27 8.81 -20.18
N TYR A 147 -2.65 7.66 -19.97
CA TYR A 147 -2.56 6.97 -18.68
C TYR A 147 -1.13 7.11 -18.11
N GLY A 148 -0.92 8.13 -17.26
CA GLY A 148 0.35 8.38 -16.58
C GLY A 148 0.51 7.49 -15.34
N LEU A 149 1.03 6.28 -15.53
CA LEU A 149 1.42 5.38 -14.44
C LEU A 149 2.94 5.39 -14.26
N ARG A 150 3.43 5.18 -13.04
CA ARG A 150 4.87 5.15 -12.76
C ARG A 150 5.50 4.02 -13.58
N PRO A 151 6.43 4.29 -14.51
CA PRO A 151 6.96 3.26 -15.37
C PRO A 151 7.83 2.28 -14.57
N ASP A 152 7.85 1.03 -15.02
CA ASP A 152 8.77 0.04 -14.52
C ASP A 152 10.17 0.27 -15.13
N PRO A 153 11.24 -0.01 -14.37
CA PRO A 153 12.59 0.07 -14.90
C PRO A 153 12.78 -0.90 -16.07
N ASN A 154 13.25 -0.40 -17.22
CA ASN A 154 13.61 -1.21 -18.38
C ASN A 154 14.95 -1.96 -18.16
N LEU A 155 15.26 -2.94 -19.01
CA LEU A 155 16.50 -3.74 -18.91
C LEU A 155 17.79 -2.89 -18.93
N GLN A 156 17.78 -1.71 -19.57
CA GLN A 156 18.94 -0.82 -19.63
C GLN A 156 19.18 -0.06 -18.32
N THR A 157 18.12 0.44 -17.69
CA THR A 157 18.17 1.05 -16.34
C THR A 157 18.52 0.02 -15.27
N GLN A 158 18.08 -1.24 -15.44
CA GLN A 158 18.50 -2.35 -14.57
C GLN A 158 20.01 -2.64 -14.65
N LYS A 159 20.60 -2.58 -15.86
CA LYS A 159 22.04 -2.82 -16.07
C LYS A 159 22.94 -1.70 -15.51
N LYS A 160 22.54 -0.43 -15.62
CA LYS A 160 23.30 0.69 -15.02
C LYS A 160 23.30 0.63 -13.49
N HIS A 161 22.15 0.30 -12.87
CA HIS A 161 22.06 0.14 -11.42
C HIS A 161 22.83 -1.06 -10.88
N SER A 162 23.04 -2.10 -11.68
CA SER A 162 23.86 -3.26 -11.29
C SER A 162 25.36 -3.05 -11.52
N GLN A 163 25.77 -2.07 -12.33
CA GLN A 163 27.17 -1.66 -12.47
C GLN A 163 27.64 -0.66 -11.40
N ASP A 164 26.72 0.10 -10.80
CA ASP A 164 27.00 0.96 -9.65
C ASP A 164 27.04 0.09 -8.36
N GLN A 165 28.09 -0.74 -8.26
CA GLN A 165 28.36 -1.77 -7.24
C GLN A 165 28.58 -1.21 -5.82
N SER A 166 27.65 -0.43 -5.29
CA SER A 166 27.65 -0.02 -3.87
C SER A 166 26.34 -0.29 -3.14
N THR A 167 25.35 -0.88 -3.80
CA THR A 167 24.19 -1.43 -3.11
C THR A 167 23.98 -2.87 -3.50
N ASP A 168 24.45 -3.79 -2.66
CA ASP A 168 23.91 -5.15 -2.47
C ASP A 168 22.43 -5.09 -1.99
N ASN A 169 21.61 -4.23 -2.60
CA ASN A 169 20.19 -4.14 -2.36
C ASN A 169 19.51 -5.15 -3.27
N ASP A 170 19.62 -6.38 -2.81
CA ASP A 170 18.85 -7.53 -3.22
C ASP A 170 17.35 -7.19 -3.15
N THR A 171 16.79 -6.74 -4.28
CA THR A 171 15.38 -6.37 -4.39
C THR A 171 14.57 -7.63 -4.65
N LEU A 172 14.17 -8.29 -3.56
CA LEU A 172 13.40 -9.55 -3.60
C LEU A 172 12.09 -9.46 -4.41
N TYR A 173 11.57 -8.25 -4.67
CA TYR A 173 10.29 -8.00 -5.34
C TYR A 173 10.34 -7.09 -6.57
N GLY A 174 11.53 -6.75 -7.08
CA GLY A 174 11.68 -6.10 -8.39
C GLY A 174 12.64 -4.92 -8.44
N ALA A 175 13.02 -4.56 -9.66
CA ALA A 175 14.06 -3.58 -9.93
C ALA A 175 13.80 -2.18 -9.30
N PRO A 176 14.90 -1.45 -8.99
CA PRO A 176 14.84 -0.16 -8.33
C PRO A 176 13.97 0.82 -9.11
N SER A 177 13.25 1.68 -8.40
CA SER A 177 12.45 2.71 -9.05
C SER A 177 13.34 3.69 -9.81
N THR A 178 13.01 3.95 -11.07
CA THR A 178 13.68 4.97 -11.90
C THR A 178 13.55 6.37 -11.29
N PHE A 179 12.38 6.69 -10.72
CA PHE A 179 12.12 7.98 -10.09
C PHE A 179 12.30 7.94 -8.58
N ALA A 180 12.79 9.03 -7.98
CA ALA A 180 13.09 9.08 -6.54
C ALA A 180 11.86 8.88 -5.65
N ASN A 181 10.70 9.38 -6.07
CA ASN A 181 9.41 9.20 -5.39
C ASN A 181 8.25 9.51 -6.34
N THR A 182 7.02 9.21 -5.92
CA THR A 182 5.80 9.48 -6.70
C THR A 182 5.67 10.93 -7.15
N PHE A 183 6.01 11.88 -6.28
CA PHE A 183 5.89 13.29 -6.64
C PHE A 183 6.90 13.69 -7.73
N ASP A 184 8.14 13.19 -7.64
CA ASP A 184 9.18 13.39 -8.65
C ASP A 184 8.73 12.86 -10.02
N PHE A 185 8.24 11.61 -10.07
CA PHE A 185 7.63 11.03 -11.26
C PHE A 185 6.50 11.92 -11.82
N LYS A 186 5.51 12.27 -11.00
CA LYS A 186 4.36 13.07 -11.46
C LYS A 186 4.80 14.41 -12.06
N THR A 187 5.78 15.09 -11.46
CA THR A 187 6.30 16.36 -12.03
C THR A 187 7.09 16.15 -13.32
N ALA A 188 7.90 15.10 -13.43
CA ALA A 188 8.62 14.78 -14.66
C ALA A 188 7.67 14.41 -15.80
N PHE A 189 6.62 13.63 -15.49
CA PHE A 189 5.58 13.27 -16.43
C PHE A 189 4.84 14.50 -16.99
N LEU A 190 4.44 15.45 -16.14
CA LEU A 190 3.79 16.69 -16.58
C LEU A 190 4.71 17.52 -17.49
N LEU A 191 6.00 17.61 -17.18
CA LEU A 191 6.96 18.29 -18.05
C LEU A 191 7.09 17.60 -19.42
N ASN A 192 7.08 16.26 -19.45
CA ASN A 192 7.10 15.50 -20.70
C ASN A 192 5.87 15.76 -21.56
N VAL A 193 4.68 15.81 -20.96
CA VAL A 193 3.43 16.14 -21.68
C VAL A 193 3.48 17.57 -22.24
N LEU A 194 3.90 18.55 -21.44
CA LEU A 194 4.03 19.94 -21.90
C LEU A 194 5.08 20.12 -22.99
N HIS A 195 6.16 19.34 -22.95
CA HIS A 195 7.19 19.34 -23.98
C HIS A 195 6.65 18.82 -25.33
N ASN A 196 5.88 17.74 -25.29
CA ASN A 196 5.29 17.14 -26.49
C ASN A 196 4.06 17.90 -27.02
N ILE A 197 3.37 18.66 -26.15
CA ILE A 197 2.15 19.39 -26.50
C ILE A 197 2.27 20.86 -26.03
N PRO A 198 3.05 21.70 -26.74
CA PRO A 198 3.36 23.07 -26.32
C PRO A 198 2.18 24.04 -26.41
N THR A 199 1.04 23.61 -26.96
CA THR A 199 -0.21 24.38 -27.00
C THR A 199 -0.91 24.42 -25.65
N LEU A 200 -0.60 23.50 -24.73
CA LEU A 200 -1.16 23.48 -23.38
C LEU A 200 -0.73 24.70 -22.58
N ARG A 201 -1.69 25.53 -22.19
CA ARG A 201 -1.48 26.77 -21.41
C ARG A 201 -2.18 26.77 -20.05
N THR A 202 -3.14 25.88 -19.85
CA THR A 202 -3.88 25.76 -18.58
C THR A 202 -3.76 24.35 -18.03
N ILE A 203 -3.54 24.21 -16.72
CA ILE A 203 -3.56 22.92 -16.03
C ILE A 203 -4.56 22.94 -14.88
N HIS A 204 -5.49 21.99 -14.86
CA HIS A 204 -6.32 21.68 -13.70
C HIS A 204 -5.98 20.29 -13.16
N MET A 205 -5.87 20.16 -11.85
CA MET A 205 -5.54 18.90 -11.20
C MET A 205 -6.49 18.58 -10.05
N TRP A 206 -6.80 17.30 -9.87
CA TRP A 206 -7.53 16.76 -8.72
C TRP A 206 -6.66 15.74 -8.00
N ASP A 207 -6.46 15.91 -6.69
CA ASP A 207 -5.68 15.00 -5.82
C ASP A 207 -6.25 15.02 -4.40
N ASP A 208 -6.26 13.88 -3.72
CA ASP A 208 -6.83 13.68 -2.38
C ASP A 208 -5.84 14.00 -1.26
N ARG A 209 -4.54 14.08 -1.55
CA ARG A 209 -3.50 14.25 -0.53
C ARG A 209 -3.20 15.72 -0.35
N ILE A 210 -3.58 16.31 0.79
CA ILE A 210 -3.38 17.73 1.08
C ILE A 210 -1.91 18.18 0.91
N HIS A 211 -0.95 17.32 1.27
CA HIS A 211 0.47 17.58 1.06
C HIS A 211 0.87 17.58 -0.42
N HIS A 212 0.27 16.73 -1.26
CA HIS A 212 0.47 16.78 -2.71
C HIS A 212 -0.16 18.05 -3.29
N VAL A 213 -1.38 18.40 -2.89
CA VAL A 213 -2.06 19.62 -3.35
C VAL A 213 -1.21 20.86 -3.09
N LYS A 214 -0.66 21.00 -1.87
CA LYS A 214 0.25 22.10 -1.54
C LYS A 214 1.48 22.12 -2.47
N ARG A 215 2.16 20.98 -2.61
CA ARG A 215 3.36 20.87 -3.44
C ARG A 215 3.08 21.07 -4.94
N PHE A 216 1.93 20.64 -5.45
CA PHE A 216 1.54 20.88 -6.84
C PHE A 216 1.20 22.35 -7.08
N ASN A 217 0.55 23.04 -6.13
CA ASN A 217 0.33 24.49 -6.25
C ASN A 217 1.67 25.25 -6.32
N GLU A 218 2.66 24.87 -5.52
CA GLU A 218 4.04 25.43 -5.57
C GLU A 218 4.73 25.10 -6.91
N TYR A 219 4.59 23.87 -7.39
CA TYR A 219 5.10 23.42 -8.68
C TYR A 219 4.51 24.21 -9.86
N LEU A 220 3.17 24.27 -9.97
CA LEU A 220 2.44 24.97 -11.03
C LEU A 220 2.76 26.47 -11.04
N SER A 221 2.88 27.08 -9.84
CA SER A 221 3.33 28.47 -9.71
C SER A 221 4.73 28.69 -10.29
N THR A 222 5.63 27.74 -10.07
CA THR A 222 7.01 27.81 -10.58
C THR A 222 7.05 27.68 -12.11
N ILE A 223 6.36 26.69 -12.68
CA ILE A 223 6.37 26.51 -14.14
C ILE A 223 5.58 27.60 -14.88
N LYS A 224 4.57 28.21 -14.24
CA LYS A 224 3.91 29.44 -14.71
C LYS A 224 4.89 30.61 -14.80
N LYS A 225 5.68 30.86 -13.74
CA LYS A 225 6.71 31.92 -13.75
C LYS A 225 7.77 31.72 -14.85
N LYS A 226 7.98 30.48 -15.27
CA LYS A 226 8.89 30.12 -16.37
C LYS A 226 8.23 30.19 -17.76
N GLY A 227 6.94 30.51 -17.86
CA GLY A 227 6.23 30.65 -19.12
C GLY A 227 5.80 29.35 -19.79
N PHE A 228 5.87 28.21 -19.09
CA PHE A 228 5.36 26.94 -19.62
C PHE A 228 3.83 26.91 -19.71
N ILE A 229 3.16 27.57 -18.76
CA ILE A 229 1.71 27.66 -18.66
C ILE A 229 1.31 29.07 -18.23
N ASP A 230 0.09 29.47 -18.57
CA ASP A 230 -0.51 30.74 -18.17
C ASP A 230 -1.29 30.59 -16.86
N GLN A 231 -1.93 29.43 -16.65
CA GLN A 231 -2.78 29.15 -15.51
C GLN A 231 -2.59 27.73 -14.98
N GLY A 232 -2.63 27.58 -13.65
CA GLY A 232 -2.53 26.29 -12.97
C GLY A 232 -3.37 26.29 -11.70
N HIS A 233 -4.20 25.26 -11.52
CA HIS A 233 -5.05 25.11 -10.34
C HIS A 233 -5.08 23.65 -9.87
N VAL A 234 -5.01 23.45 -8.55
CA VAL A 234 -5.14 22.13 -7.93
C VAL A 234 -6.34 22.14 -6.99
N THR A 235 -7.34 21.33 -7.29
CA THR A 235 -8.50 21.07 -6.44
C THR A 235 -8.19 19.93 -5.47
N PHE A 236 -8.23 20.23 -4.17
CA PHE A 236 -8.26 19.20 -3.14
C PHE A 236 -9.57 18.43 -3.20
N VAL A 237 -9.47 17.11 -3.40
CA VAL A 237 -10.62 16.21 -3.29
C VAL A 237 -10.66 15.69 -1.86
N GLU A 238 -11.77 15.92 -1.16
CA GLU A 238 -11.90 15.37 0.19
C GLU A 238 -11.83 13.84 0.12
N PRO A 239 -10.92 13.18 0.86
CA PRO A 239 -10.79 11.74 0.82
C PRO A 239 -12.08 11.07 1.25
N VAL A 240 -12.66 10.29 0.36
CA VAL A 240 -13.77 9.38 0.67
C VAL A 240 -13.17 7.99 0.83
N ARG A 241 -13.46 7.31 1.93
CA ARG A 241 -12.94 5.97 2.16
C ARG A 241 -13.72 4.95 1.30
N PRO A 242 -13.01 3.92 0.82
CA PRO A 242 -13.62 2.84 0.07
C PRO A 242 -14.56 2.03 0.94
N ARG A 243 -15.44 1.25 0.30
CA ARG A 243 -16.28 0.27 0.98
C ARG A 243 -15.45 -0.69 1.83
N TYR A 244 -15.79 -0.79 3.11
CA TYR A 244 -15.16 -1.72 4.05
C TYR A 244 -15.47 -3.18 3.70
N ARG A 245 -14.43 -3.98 3.45
CA ARG A 245 -14.54 -5.42 3.11
C ARG A 245 -13.54 -6.24 3.92
N PRO A 246 -13.81 -6.47 5.22
CA PRO A 246 -12.83 -7.07 6.12
C PRO A 246 -12.35 -8.46 5.70
N LEU A 247 -13.26 -9.30 5.18
CA LEU A 247 -12.91 -10.65 4.72
C LEU A 247 -12.04 -10.63 3.45
N TRP A 248 -12.36 -9.76 2.48
CA TRP A 248 -11.52 -9.59 1.28
C TRP A 248 -10.14 -9.10 1.69
N GLU A 249 -10.09 -8.07 2.54
CA GLU A 249 -8.84 -7.48 3.01
C GLU A 249 -7.97 -8.50 3.75
N TYR A 250 -8.58 -9.30 4.64
CA TYR A 250 -7.92 -10.41 5.33
C TYR A 250 -7.32 -11.42 4.35
N ASN A 251 -8.08 -11.83 3.34
CA ASN A 251 -7.62 -12.79 2.34
C ASN A 251 -6.46 -12.22 1.50
N VAL A 252 -6.55 -10.95 1.08
CA VAL A 252 -5.48 -10.28 0.32
C VAL A 252 -4.19 -10.22 1.15
N VAL A 253 -4.25 -9.74 2.40
CA VAL A 253 -3.07 -9.65 3.25
C VAL A 253 -2.48 -11.02 3.56
N SER A 254 -3.33 -12.03 3.81
CA SER A 254 -2.88 -13.40 4.02
C SER A 254 -2.16 -13.98 2.80
N ASP A 255 -2.69 -13.74 1.59
CA ASP A 255 -2.06 -14.16 0.33
C ASP A 255 -0.75 -13.38 0.06
N ILE A 256 -0.68 -12.09 0.40
CA ILE A 256 0.58 -11.31 0.33
C ILE A 256 1.65 -11.95 1.22
N LEU A 257 1.30 -12.26 2.47
CA LEU A 257 2.23 -12.86 3.44
C LEU A 257 2.65 -14.27 3.03
N SER A 258 1.71 -15.09 2.54
CA SER A 258 2.02 -16.45 2.05
C SER A 258 3.00 -16.41 0.89
N ARG A 259 2.75 -15.57 -0.13
CA ARG A 259 3.67 -15.47 -1.28
C ARG A 259 5.02 -14.88 -0.89
N HIS A 260 5.04 -13.94 0.06
CA HIS A 260 6.30 -13.43 0.59
C HIS A 260 7.12 -14.56 1.22
N GLN A 261 6.47 -15.44 1.97
CA GLN A 261 7.11 -16.60 2.59
C GLN A 261 7.65 -17.59 1.55
N ASP A 262 6.88 -17.88 0.50
CA ASP A 262 7.29 -18.78 -0.59
C ASP A 262 8.49 -18.21 -1.37
N ASN A 263 8.44 -16.92 -1.72
CA ASN A 263 9.53 -16.23 -2.40
C ASN A 263 10.80 -16.21 -1.55
N TRP A 264 10.67 -16.00 -0.24
CA TRP A 264 11.82 -16.04 0.67
C TRP A 264 12.46 -17.43 0.72
N GLN A 265 11.66 -18.50 0.69
CA GLN A 265 12.19 -19.88 0.63
C GLN A 265 12.93 -20.16 -0.68
N LEU A 266 12.41 -19.69 -1.81
CA LEU A 266 13.09 -19.80 -3.12
C LEU A 266 14.42 -19.04 -3.11
N TYR A 267 14.41 -17.81 -2.60
CA TYR A 267 15.59 -16.99 -2.46
C TYR A 267 16.65 -17.64 -1.56
N ASP A 268 16.23 -18.21 -0.41
CA ASP A 268 17.15 -18.90 0.48
C ASP A 268 17.78 -20.13 -0.17
N LYS A 269 16.99 -20.94 -0.90
CA LYS A 269 17.50 -22.06 -1.70
C LYS A 269 18.53 -21.59 -2.73
N GLN A 270 18.26 -20.49 -3.42
CA GLN A 270 19.19 -19.94 -4.41
C GLN A 270 20.49 -19.43 -3.76
N ARG A 271 20.41 -18.77 -2.59
CA ARG A 271 21.60 -18.40 -1.82
C ARG A 271 22.42 -19.60 -1.38
N GLN A 272 21.77 -20.66 -0.90
CA GLN A 272 22.45 -21.88 -0.51
C GLN A 272 23.13 -22.55 -1.72
N TRP A 273 22.47 -22.57 -2.88
CA TRP A 273 23.04 -23.05 -4.13
C TRP A 273 24.25 -22.21 -4.56
N ASN A 274 24.15 -20.88 -4.58
CA ASN A 274 25.26 -19.98 -4.91
C ASN A 274 26.47 -20.19 -4.00
N ARG A 275 26.25 -20.36 -2.68
CA ARG A 275 27.33 -20.66 -1.73
C ARG A 275 28.01 -21.99 -2.01
N ARG A 276 27.25 -23.03 -2.35
CA ARG A 276 27.80 -24.34 -2.74
C ARG A 276 28.56 -24.23 -4.05
N ALA A 277 28.00 -23.57 -5.07
CA ALA A 277 28.64 -23.37 -6.36
C ALA A 277 29.97 -22.59 -6.26
N ALA A 278 30.04 -21.60 -5.36
CA ALA A 278 31.28 -20.86 -5.08
C ALA A 278 32.34 -21.69 -4.33
N GLN A 279 31.93 -22.79 -3.67
CA GLN A 279 32.83 -23.73 -3.00
C GLN A 279 33.27 -24.90 -3.90
N LEU A 280 32.65 -25.06 -5.08
CA LEU A 280 33.06 -26.06 -6.05
C LEU A 280 34.40 -25.65 -6.66
N ASP A 281 35.34 -26.59 -6.65
CA ASP A 281 36.61 -26.46 -7.37
C ASP A 281 36.38 -26.76 -8.85
N TRP A 282 36.05 -25.71 -9.60
CA TRP A 282 35.78 -25.78 -11.03
C TRP A 282 36.97 -26.28 -11.86
N THR A 283 38.19 -26.30 -11.30
CA THR A 283 39.38 -26.81 -12.01
C THR A 283 39.41 -28.32 -12.11
N LYS A 284 38.87 -29.05 -11.12
CA LYS A 284 38.79 -30.52 -11.14
C LYS A 284 37.68 -31.07 -12.04
N ALA A 285 36.60 -30.32 -12.21
CA ALA A 285 35.48 -30.71 -13.06
C ALA A 285 35.84 -30.73 -14.57
N HIS A 286 36.94 -30.06 -14.96
CA HIS A 286 37.43 -30.07 -16.34
C HIS A 286 38.29 -31.29 -16.69
N ASP A 287 38.87 -31.98 -15.70
CA ASP A 287 39.71 -33.17 -15.94
C ASP A 287 38.87 -34.43 -16.20
N ASP A 288 37.69 -34.54 -15.56
CA ASP A 288 36.78 -35.68 -15.70
C ASP A 288 36.02 -35.70 -17.05
N LEU A 289 35.86 -34.55 -17.72
CA LEU A 289 35.26 -34.49 -19.06
C LEU A 289 36.24 -34.77 -20.21
N ASN A 290 37.55 -34.75 -19.93
CA ASN A 290 38.58 -35.09 -20.90
C ASN A 290 39.03 -36.56 -20.82
N THR A 291 38.49 -37.35 -19.89
CA THR A 291 38.89 -38.75 -19.68
C THR A 291 37.97 -39.79 -20.32
N GLU A 292 36.87 -39.39 -20.97
CA GLU A 292 35.97 -40.30 -21.73
C GLU A 292 36.12 -40.24 -23.26
N HIS A 293 37.11 -39.53 -23.80
CA HIS A 293 37.43 -39.55 -25.24
C HIS A 293 38.86 -40.02 -25.50
N ASN A 294 39.15 -41.26 -25.12
CA ASN A 294 40.21 -42.05 -25.71
C ASN A 294 39.84 -43.54 -25.60
N ASP A 295 38.87 -43.96 -26.43
CA ASP A 295 38.79 -45.33 -26.95
C ASP A 295 37.78 -45.35 -28.11
N SER A 296 38.20 -44.84 -29.27
CA SER A 296 37.98 -45.44 -30.60
C SER A 296 38.27 -44.44 -31.72
N GLU A 297 39.35 -44.70 -32.46
CA GLU A 297 39.51 -44.23 -33.83
C GLU A 297 38.42 -44.88 -34.69
N HIS A 298 37.66 -44.11 -35.46
CA HIS A 298 37.57 -44.24 -36.93
C HIS A 298 36.68 -43.14 -37.54
N ALA A 299 37.33 -42.30 -38.35
CA ALA A 299 36.88 -41.60 -39.56
C ALA A 299 35.48 -40.98 -39.64
N GLY A 300 35.44 -39.67 -39.91
CA GLY A 300 34.33 -39.07 -40.66
C GLY A 300 34.05 -37.61 -40.32
N SER A 301 34.29 -36.75 -41.30
CA SER A 301 33.87 -35.35 -41.40
C SER A 301 32.40 -35.12 -40.99
N ASP A 302 32.10 -34.04 -40.27
CA ASP A 302 31.60 -32.80 -40.89
C ASP A 302 31.18 -31.76 -39.85
N SER A 303 31.37 -30.52 -40.26
CA SER A 303 30.93 -29.31 -39.60
C SER A 303 29.41 -29.15 -39.75
N LEU A 304 28.70 -28.70 -38.70
CA LEU A 304 27.75 -27.56 -38.73
C LEU A 304 26.68 -27.58 -37.60
N PHE A 305 26.33 -26.35 -37.20
CA PHE A 305 25.02 -25.83 -36.81
C PHE A 305 24.51 -25.87 -35.35
N LEU A 306 24.29 -24.63 -34.87
CA LEU A 306 23.28 -24.19 -33.91
C LEU A 306 21.90 -24.81 -34.15
N GLY A 307 21.19 -25.16 -33.08
CA GLY A 307 19.76 -25.48 -33.17
C GLY A 307 19.07 -25.84 -31.86
N ASN A 308 18.46 -24.82 -31.23
CA ASN A 308 17.11 -24.83 -30.66
C ASN A 308 16.66 -25.77 -29.52
N LEU A 309 16.06 -25.08 -28.54
CA LEU A 309 14.78 -25.34 -27.86
C LEU A 309 14.62 -26.54 -26.90
N ILE A 310 14.32 -26.17 -25.66
CA ILE A 310 13.06 -26.48 -24.95
C ILE A 310 12.35 -27.76 -25.42
N SER A 311 12.45 -28.81 -24.61
CA SER A 311 11.37 -29.78 -24.43
C SER A 311 11.40 -30.32 -23.01
N LEU A 312 10.49 -29.82 -22.19
CA LEU A 312 10.01 -30.49 -20.99
C LEU A 312 9.19 -31.70 -21.47
N GLN A 313 9.65 -32.92 -21.22
CA GLN A 313 8.73 -34.02 -20.97
C GLN A 313 9.33 -35.07 -20.03
N SER A 314 8.45 -35.48 -19.13
CA SER A 314 8.53 -36.57 -18.17
C SER A 314 9.09 -37.88 -18.72
N ASN A 315 9.93 -38.57 -17.94
CA ASN A 315 9.62 -39.93 -17.50
C ASN A 315 10.56 -40.45 -16.41
N SER A 316 9.98 -41.29 -15.55
CA SER A 316 10.62 -42.04 -14.49
C SER A 316 11.64 -43.04 -15.02
N THR A 317 12.74 -43.22 -14.30
CA THR A 317 13.33 -44.56 -14.09
C THR A 317 14.18 -44.61 -12.83
N LYS A 318 14.07 -45.75 -12.15
CA LYS A 318 14.84 -46.20 -11.00
C LYS A 318 16.35 -46.15 -11.28
N GLY A 319 17.12 -45.67 -10.31
CA GLY A 319 18.57 -45.86 -10.23
C GLY A 319 19.02 -45.60 -8.80
N PHE A 320 19.56 -46.64 -8.15
CA PHE A 320 20.16 -46.55 -6.81
C PHE A 320 21.36 -45.58 -6.84
N PRO A 321 21.56 -44.72 -5.82
CA PRO A 321 22.80 -43.97 -5.71
C PRO A 321 23.94 -44.85 -5.16
N PRO A 322 25.20 -44.59 -5.54
CA PRO A 322 26.34 -45.23 -4.90
C PRO A 322 26.52 -44.70 -3.47
N LYS A 323 27.04 -45.57 -2.59
CA LYS A 323 27.38 -45.26 -1.21
C LYS A 323 28.47 -44.18 -1.16
N GLU A 324 28.08 -42.94 -0.89
CA GLU A 324 29.04 -41.92 -0.44
C GLU A 324 29.33 -42.10 1.05
N ARG A 325 30.63 -42.22 1.36
CA ARG A 325 31.18 -42.16 2.70
C ARG A 325 30.97 -40.74 3.25
N THR A 326 30.11 -40.61 4.23
CA THR A 326 30.01 -39.42 5.08
C THR A 326 31.30 -39.24 5.89
N HIS A 327 32.17 -38.33 5.46
CA HIS A 327 33.10 -37.67 6.36
C HIS A 327 32.34 -36.56 7.09
N LEU A 328 32.06 -36.78 8.37
CA LEU A 328 31.57 -35.77 9.30
C LEU A 328 32.65 -34.70 9.50
N VAL A 329 32.59 -33.65 8.69
CA VAL A 329 33.24 -32.37 9.01
C VAL A 329 32.23 -31.58 9.84
N THR A 330 32.45 -31.52 11.14
CA THR A 330 31.70 -30.66 12.05
C THR A 330 32.14 -29.20 11.84
N SER A 331 31.51 -28.49 10.90
CA SER A 331 31.63 -27.04 10.80
C SER A 331 30.63 -26.36 11.72
N ASN A 332 31.10 -25.93 12.88
CA ASN A 332 30.38 -25.04 13.79
C ASN A 332 30.35 -23.62 13.23
N SER A 333 29.30 -23.27 12.48
CA SER A 333 28.87 -21.88 12.30
C SER A 333 27.38 -21.83 11.93
N HIS A 334 26.52 -22.16 12.88
CA HIS A 334 25.09 -21.93 12.74
C HIS A 334 24.77 -20.44 12.94
N THR A 335 24.97 -19.64 11.88
CA THR A 335 24.27 -18.36 11.79
C THR A 335 22.81 -18.70 11.53
N ILE A 336 22.02 -18.82 12.61
CA ILE A 336 20.57 -19.01 12.51
C ILE A 336 19.99 -17.76 11.87
N THR A 337 19.87 -17.78 10.54
CA THR A 337 18.97 -16.88 9.80
C THR A 337 17.57 -17.21 10.27
N ARG A 338 17.08 -16.46 11.26
CA ARG A 338 15.70 -16.59 11.73
C ARG A 338 14.78 -16.38 10.54
N GLN A 339 14.04 -17.43 10.20
CA GLN A 339 13.00 -17.38 9.18
C GLN A 339 12.03 -16.23 9.55
N PRO A 340 11.65 -15.36 8.60
CA PRO A 340 10.67 -14.32 8.88
C PRO A 340 9.37 -14.98 9.36
N CYS A 341 8.92 -14.61 10.56
CA CYS A 341 7.65 -15.07 11.07
C CYS A 341 6.54 -14.32 10.33
N THR A 342 5.89 -14.99 9.37
CA THR A 342 4.87 -14.41 8.48
C THR A 342 3.45 -14.82 8.89
N SER A 343 3.27 -15.62 9.95
CA SER A 343 1.93 -15.99 10.40
C SER A 343 1.23 -14.82 11.10
N LEU A 344 0.00 -14.56 10.66
CA LEU A 344 -0.88 -13.59 11.32
C LEU A 344 -1.23 -14.08 12.72
N THR A 345 -1.03 -13.20 13.69
CA THR A 345 -1.31 -13.48 15.11
C THR A 345 -2.10 -12.31 15.71
N PRO A 346 -3.03 -12.57 16.64
CA PRO A 346 -3.66 -11.51 17.42
C PRO A 346 -2.64 -10.81 18.32
N ILE A 347 -2.53 -9.49 18.19
CA ILE A 347 -1.68 -8.62 19.01
C ILE A 347 -2.59 -7.70 19.82
N ALA A 348 -2.38 -7.65 21.14
CA ALA A 348 -3.10 -6.75 22.03
C ALA A 348 -2.77 -5.30 21.67
N CYS A 349 -3.79 -4.52 21.30
CA CYS A 349 -3.63 -3.15 20.81
C CYS A 349 -4.10 -2.10 21.81
N SER A 350 -5.07 -2.45 22.65
CA SER A 350 -5.70 -1.49 23.55
C SER A 350 -6.28 -2.20 24.76
N THR A 351 -6.52 -1.44 25.83
CA THR A 351 -7.23 -1.94 27.02
C THR A 351 -8.65 -1.45 26.97
N VAL A 352 -9.60 -2.37 27.11
CA VAL A 352 -11.02 -2.11 26.90
C VAL A 352 -11.86 -2.76 27.99
N ILE A 353 -13.10 -2.31 28.12
CA ILE A 353 -14.18 -3.08 28.74
C ILE A 353 -14.97 -3.67 27.59
N GLN A 354 -14.93 -4.99 27.41
CA GLN A 354 -15.81 -5.69 26.48
C GLN A 354 -17.20 -5.74 27.09
N LEU A 355 -18.19 -5.10 26.45
CA LEU A 355 -19.55 -5.07 26.99
C LEU A 355 -20.16 -6.47 26.99
N ASP A 356 -20.92 -6.76 28.04
CA ASP A 356 -21.84 -7.89 28.05
C ASP A 356 -22.88 -7.69 26.92
N GLU A 357 -23.36 -8.78 26.31
CA GLU A 357 -24.33 -8.70 25.21
C GLU A 357 -25.59 -7.91 25.60
N ALA A 358 -26.10 -8.13 26.82
CA ALA A 358 -27.23 -7.40 27.36
C ALA A 358 -26.94 -5.89 27.49
N SER A 359 -25.74 -5.52 27.96
CA SER A 359 -25.34 -4.11 28.07
C SER A 359 -25.22 -3.46 26.69
N ALA A 360 -24.63 -4.15 25.71
CA ALA A 360 -24.48 -3.65 24.35
C ALA A 360 -25.85 -3.43 23.67
N LEU A 361 -26.79 -4.36 23.86
CA LEU A 361 -28.16 -4.25 23.34
C LEU A 361 -28.93 -3.10 24.00
N ALA A 362 -28.90 -3.01 25.33
CA ALA A 362 -29.59 -1.95 26.07
C ALA A 362 -29.04 -0.56 25.70
N LEU A 363 -27.71 -0.43 25.60
CA LEU A 363 -27.07 0.80 25.16
C LEU A 363 -27.50 1.20 23.74
N ARG A 364 -27.60 0.22 22.84
CA ARG A 364 -28.08 0.45 21.48
C ARG A 364 -29.52 0.95 21.48
N GLN A 365 -30.42 0.30 22.19
CA GLN A 365 -31.82 0.75 22.29
C GLN A 365 -31.93 2.18 22.84
N LEU A 366 -31.09 2.52 23.81
CA LEU A 366 -31.07 3.82 24.47
C LEU A 366 -30.56 4.96 23.56
N LEU A 367 -29.53 4.71 22.75
CA LEU A 367 -28.79 5.77 22.04
C LEU A 367 -28.89 5.71 20.52
N GLU A 368 -29.34 4.59 19.94
CA GLU A 368 -29.55 4.47 18.50
C GLU A 368 -30.61 5.46 17.96
N PRO A 369 -31.75 5.72 18.63
CA PRO A 369 -32.70 6.73 18.17
C PRO A 369 -32.07 8.12 18.05
N ALA A 370 -31.37 8.58 19.10
CA ALA A 370 -30.68 9.87 19.08
C ALA A 370 -29.55 9.92 18.01
N TYR A 371 -28.89 8.79 17.77
CA TYR A 371 -27.94 8.66 16.67
C TYR A 371 -28.62 8.76 15.29
N LEU A 372 -29.74 8.07 15.08
CA LEU A 372 -30.48 8.10 13.82
C LEU A 372 -31.08 9.48 13.54
N ASP A 373 -31.55 10.18 14.58
CA ASP A 373 -32.08 11.54 14.46
C ASP A 373 -30.98 12.57 14.16
N SER A 374 -29.74 12.32 14.61
CA SER A 374 -28.57 13.16 14.30
C SER A 374 -27.85 12.78 13.00
N ARG A 375 -28.18 11.63 12.41
CA ARG A 375 -27.62 11.12 11.15
C ARG A 375 -27.91 11.96 9.89
N PRO A 376 -29.08 12.64 9.72
CA PRO A 376 -29.45 13.20 8.43
C PRO A 376 -28.98 14.65 8.31
N THR A 377 -27.96 14.89 7.48
CA THR A 377 -27.73 16.11 6.68
C THR A 377 -26.34 16.13 6.06
N HIS A 378 -25.39 15.32 6.54
CA HIS A 378 -24.02 15.45 6.08
C HIS A 378 -23.73 14.63 4.82
N LYS A 379 -23.61 15.35 3.71
CA LYS A 379 -23.28 14.85 2.38
C LYS A 379 -22.13 13.83 2.36
N ARG A 380 -21.11 14.01 3.20
CA ARG A 380 -19.96 13.10 3.30
C ARG A 380 -20.31 11.64 3.58
N TRP A 381 -21.33 11.35 4.40
CA TRP A 381 -21.71 9.95 4.70
C TRP A 381 -22.74 9.39 3.73
N MET A 382 -23.57 10.26 3.14
CA MET A 382 -24.49 9.88 2.07
C MET A 382 -23.73 9.52 0.78
N ASP A 383 -22.63 10.24 0.51
CA ASP A 383 -21.79 10.04 -0.66
C ASP A 383 -20.62 9.07 -0.38
N SER A 384 -20.49 8.55 0.85
CA SER A 384 -19.44 7.59 1.22
C SER A 384 -19.83 6.16 0.85
N ALA A 385 -18.89 5.44 0.23
CA ALA A 385 -19.01 4.01 -0.04
C ALA A 385 -19.07 3.17 1.24
N GLU A 386 -18.51 3.67 2.33
CA GLU A 386 -18.59 3.06 3.65
C GLU A 386 -19.67 3.75 4.49
N GLN A 387 -20.57 2.94 5.06
CA GLN A 387 -21.59 3.41 5.98
C GLN A 387 -21.09 3.26 7.42
N PRO A 388 -21.35 4.23 8.31
CA PRO A 388 -21.01 4.08 9.71
C PRO A 388 -21.76 2.89 10.31
N THR A 389 -21.03 2.05 11.03
CA THR A 389 -21.60 0.88 11.72
C THR A 389 -21.63 1.12 13.22
N TRP A 390 -22.66 0.57 13.87
CA TRP A 390 -22.74 0.57 15.32
C TRP A 390 -21.65 -0.32 15.92
N PHE A 391 -20.77 0.27 16.72
CA PHE A 391 -19.61 -0.42 17.30
C PHE A 391 -19.60 -0.41 18.84
N GLY A 392 -20.74 -0.12 19.47
CA GLY A 392 -20.92 -0.04 20.93
C GLY A 392 -20.78 -1.36 21.71
N HIS A 393 -19.80 -2.21 21.37
CA HIS A 393 -19.51 -3.48 22.04
C HIS A 393 -18.28 -3.39 22.97
N GLN A 394 -17.53 -2.28 22.95
CA GLN A 394 -16.39 -2.10 23.85
C GLN A 394 -16.18 -0.64 24.29
N VAL A 395 -15.89 -0.41 25.57
CA VAL A 395 -15.42 0.89 26.09
C VAL A 395 -13.90 0.92 26.00
N ARG A 396 -13.31 1.92 25.34
CA ARG A 396 -11.85 2.09 25.29
C ARG A 396 -11.35 2.82 26.54
N LEU A 397 -10.51 2.14 27.33
CA LEU A 397 -9.87 2.70 28.52
C LEU A 397 -8.50 3.29 28.21
N SER A 398 -7.76 2.67 27.28
CA SER A 398 -6.43 3.12 26.87
C SER A 398 -6.20 2.86 25.39
N GLY A 399 -5.50 3.78 24.73
CA GLY A 399 -5.03 3.61 23.36
C GLY A 399 -4.00 2.49 23.15
N LYS A 400 -3.44 1.96 24.24
CA LYS A 400 -2.38 0.95 24.28
C LYS A 400 -2.73 -0.16 25.30
N PRO A 401 -2.17 -1.38 25.18
CA PRO A 401 -2.34 -2.40 26.20
C PRO A 401 -1.63 -1.96 27.50
N LEU A 402 -2.40 -1.84 28.59
CA LEU A 402 -1.88 -1.53 29.92
C LEU A 402 -1.34 -2.80 30.56
N ARG A 403 -0.26 -2.68 31.34
CA ARG A 403 0.26 -3.82 32.10
C ARG A 403 -0.71 -4.22 33.21
N PRO A 404 -0.74 -5.49 33.66
CA PRO A 404 -1.62 -5.93 34.74
C PRO A 404 -1.53 -5.06 36.01
N ASN A 405 -0.32 -4.65 36.41
CA ASN A 405 -0.14 -3.78 37.58
C ASN A 405 -0.71 -2.37 37.37
N GLN A 406 -0.67 -1.84 36.14
CA GLN A 406 -1.25 -0.54 35.80
C GLN A 406 -2.78 -0.62 35.79
N ILE A 407 -3.32 -1.73 35.30
CA ILE A 407 -4.76 -2.01 35.35
C ILE A 407 -5.24 -2.01 36.81
N LYS A 408 -4.52 -2.71 37.68
CA LYS A 408 -4.81 -2.76 39.12
C LYS A 408 -4.67 -1.41 39.81
N SER A 409 -3.62 -0.63 39.50
CA SER A 409 -3.44 0.69 40.10
C SER A 409 -4.50 1.70 39.67
N ASP A 410 -4.81 1.74 38.37
CA ASP A 410 -5.65 2.77 37.77
C ASP A 410 -7.14 2.48 37.99
N PHE A 411 -7.54 1.20 37.94
CA PHE A 411 -8.95 0.81 37.98
C PHE A 411 -9.34 0.00 39.23
N GLY A 412 -8.39 -0.43 40.06
CA GLY A 412 -8.67 -1.30 41.21
C GLY A 412 -9.09 -2.73 40.83
N GLN A 413 -8.96 -3.09 39.55
CA GLN A 413 -9.43 -4.34 38.96
C GLN A 413 -8.27 -5.08 38.27
N GLN A 414 -8.50 -6.30 37.81
CA GLN A 414 -7.57 -7.08 36.97
C GLN A 414 -8.26 -7.53 35.67
N LEU A 415 -7.46 -7.98 34.69
CA LEU A 415 -8.01 -8.53 33.45
C LEU A 415 -8.93 -9.71 33.76
N GLY A 416 -10.07 -9.77 33.07
CA GLY A 416 -11.12 -10.76 33.31
C GLY A 416 -12.15 -10.34 34.36
N ASP A 417 -11.87 -9.31 35.16
CA ASP A 417 -12.86 -8.82 36.13
C ASP A 417 -14.05 -8.20 35.42
N ARG A 418 -15.22 -8.42 36.00
CA ARG A 418 -16.46 -7.76 35.59
C ARG A 418 -16.53 -6.38 36.23
N VAL A 419 -16.78 -5.37 35.41
CA VAL A 419 -16.82 -3.98 35.84
C VAL A 419 -18.14 -3.34 35.43
N SER A 420 -18.58 -2.35 36.21
CA SER A 420 -19.70 -1.48 35.86
C SER A 420 -19.21 -0.09 35.49
N PHE A 421 -19.96 0.59 34.63
CA PHE A 421 -19.68 1.98 34.27
C PHE A 421 -20.98 2.76 34.05
N ARG A 422 -20.91 4.09 34.15
CA ARG A 422 -22.02 5.02 33.89
C ARG A 422 -21.64 6.03 32.83
N ILE A 423 -22.63 6.47 32.07
CA ILE A 423 -22.45 7.51 31.06
C ILE A 423 -22.44 8.88 31.74
N THR A 424 -21.40 9.68 31.49
CA THR A 424 -21.25 11.01 32.08
C THR A 424 -21.47 12.13 31.08
N GLN A 425 -21.05 11.93 29.82
CA GLN A 425 -21.19 12.91 28.74
C GLN A 425 -21.41 12.20 27.40
N ILE A 426 -22.09 12.88 26.47
CA ILE A 426 -22.27 12.46 25.08
C ILE A 426 -21.65 13.53 24.19
N SER A 427 -20.91 13.13 23.16
CA SER A 427 -20.37 14.09 22.20
C SER A 427 -21.47 14.66 21.32
N SER A 428 -21.29 15.89 20.82
CA SER A 428 -21.91 16.26 19.55
C SER A 428 -21.57 15.21 18.51
N PHE A 429 -22.52 14.90 17.66
CA PHE A 429 -22.25 14.14 16.46
C PHE A 429 -21.23 14.89 15.59
N ASP A 430 -20.15 14.22 15.21
CA ASP A 430 -19.09 14.76 14.35
C ASP A 430 -18.92 13.82 13.16
N THR A 431 -18.92 14.37 11.95
CA THR A 431 -18.91 13.60 10.70
C THR A 431 -17.59 12.89 10.43
N SER A 432 -16.55 13.22 11.19
CA SER A 432 -15.25 12.54 11.16
C SER A 432 -15.04 11.57 12.31
N ARG A 433 -15.90 11.57 13.35
CA ARG A 433 -15.68 10.80 14.59
C ARG A 433 -16.90 9.97 15.03
N GLY A 434 -18.04 10.25 14.41
CA GLY A 434 -19.36 9.75 14.75
C GLY A 434 -19.83 10.21 16.12
N LEU A 435 -20.48 9.31 16.85
CA LEU A 435 -21.04 9.58 18.17
C LEU A 435 -20.21 8.86 19.23
N LEU A 436 -19.73 9.62 20.21
CA LEU A 436 -18.89 9.14 21.30
C LEU A 436 -19.59 9.36 22.64
N VAL A 437 -19.35 8.45 23.57
CA VAL A 437 -19.81 8.58 24.94
C VAL A 437 -18.64 8.53 25.89
N GLN A 438 -18.62 9.47 26.84
CA GLN A 438 -17.71 9.45 27.97
C GLN A 438 -18.34 8.66 29.10
N VAL A 439 -17.57 7.73 29.68
CA VAL A 439 -18.03 6.91 30.79
C VAL A 439 -17.14 7.02 32.02
N HIS A 440 -17.74 6.80 33.18
CA HIS A 440 -17.06 6.65 34.46
C HIS A 440 -17.14 5.19 34.91
N VAL A 441 -15.99 4.55 35.12
CA VAL A 441 -15.89 3.15 35.56
C VAL A 441 -15.97 3.09 37.08
N THR A 442 -16.88 2.30 37.63
CA THR A 442 -17.07 2.17 39.08
C THR A 442 -15.84 1.56 39.74
N GLY A 443 -15.41 2.12 40.87
CA GLY A 443 -14.25 1.64 41.63
C GLY A 443 -12.90 2.10 41.10
N THR A 444 -12.87 2.91 40.04
CA THR A 444 -11.64 3.56 39.57
C THR A 444 -11.10 4.53 40.62
N THR A 445 -9.81 4.48 40.89
CA THR A 445 -9.11 5.48 41.75
C THR A 445 -8.76 6.74 40.96
N LYS A 446 -8.77 6.62 39.63
CA LYS A 446 -8.37 7.68 38.71
C LYS A 446 -9.59 8.50 38.28
N THR A 447 -9.65 9.75 38.74
CA THR A 447 -10.76 10.68 38.51
C THR A 447 -10.82 11.21 37.08
N ASP A 448 -9.71 11.13 36.34
CA ASP A 448 -9.53 11.83 35.05
C ASP A 448 -9.49 10.90 33.83
N VAL A 449 -9.89 9.62 33.97
CA VAL A 449 -9.91 8.72 32.80
C VAL A 449 -11.15 8.98 31.95
N ILE A 450 -10.97 9.78 30.90
CA ILE A 450 -11.94 9.86 29.81
C ILE A 450 -11.92 8.52 29.07
N CYS A 451 -12.86 7.65 29.40
CA CYS A 451 -13.09 6.40 28.71
C CYS A 451 -14.09 6.65 27.59
N VAL A 452 -13.77 6.23 26.36
CA VAL A 452 -14.60 6.54 25.19
C VAL A 452 -15.23 5.27 24.63
N LEU A 453 -16.55 5.32 24.48
CA LEU A 453 -17.35 4.29 23.81
C LEU A 453 -17.78 4.82 22.44
N PRO A 454 -17.14 4.38 21.34
CA PRO A 454 -17.56 4.77 20.01
C PRO A 454 -18.87 4.05 19.66
N LEU A 455 -19.95 4.80 19.52
CA LEU A 455 -21.27 4.23 19.23
C LEU A 455 -21.43 3.96 17.74
N ALA A 456 -20.95 4.87 16.89
CA ALA A 456 -20.89 4.68 15.46
C ALA A 456 -19.63 5.35 14.91
N TYR A 457 -18.91 4.67 14.03
CA TYR A 457 -17.80 5.25 13.26
C TYR A 457 -17.63 4.45 11.95
N LEU A 458 -16.83 4.99 11.03
CA LEU A 458 -16.44 4.27 9.82
C LEU A 458 -15.38 3.23 10.19
N PRO A 459 -15.63 1.91 10.06
CA PRO A 459 -14.66 0.87 10.40
C PRO A 459 -13.23 1.08 9.86
N SER A 460 -13.08 1.70 8.69
CA SER A 460 -11.79 2.02 8.08
C SER A 460 -11.08 3.22 8.71
N GLU A 461 -11.76 3.98 9.57
CA GLU A 461 -11.25 5.15 10.26
C GLU A 461 -11.12 4.89 11.76
N GLU A 462 -9.96 4.40 12.20
CA GLU A 462 -9.58 4.56 13.60
C GLU A 462 -8.90 5.92 13.78
N ARG A 463 -9.69 7.00 13.81
CA ARG A 463 -9.14 8.31 14.13
C ARG A 463 -8.92 8.43 15.63
N GLN A 464 -7.92 9.22 15.99
CA GLN A 464 -7.74 9.59 17.38
C GLN A 464 -8.93 10.46 17.83
N LEU A 465 -9.61 10.00 18.88
CA LEU A 465 -10.87 10.57 19.39
C LEU A 465 -10.63 11.82 20.25
N TRP A 466 -9.80 12.77 19.79
CA TRP A 466 -9.41 13.93 20.60
C TRP A 466 -10.32 15.14 20.37
N HIS A 467 -10.73 15.78 21.48
CA HIS A 467 -11.48 17.04 21.54
C HIS A 467 -12.88 17.03 20.89
N PRO A 468 -13.76 16.05 21.20
CA PRO A 468 -15.18 16.23 20.89
C PRO A 468 -15.77 17.35 21.76
N LYS A 469 -16.82 18.00 21.23
CA LYS A 469 -17.67 18.88 22.05
C LYS A 469 -18.58 17.99 22.89
N TRP A 470 -18.49 18.08 24.20
CA TRP A 470 -19.25 17.25 25.14
C TRP A 470 -20.49 17.96 25.66
N HIS A 471 -21.57 17.20 25.85
CA HIS A 471 -22.83 17.65 26.45
C HIS A 471 -23.27 16.68 27.55
N GLY A 472 -24.09 17.18 28.48
CA GLY A 472 -24.74 16.34 29.48
C GLY A 472 -25.73 15.36 28.82
N PRO A 473 -25.78 14.09 29.24
CA PRO A 473 -26.81 13.14 28.78
C PRO A 473 -28.19 13.50 29.34
N SER A 474 -29.25 12.89 28.79
CA SER A 474 -30.57 12.89 29.45
C SER A 474 -30.51 12.15 30.79
N GLU A 475 -31.48 12.39 31.68
CA GLU A 475 -31.52 11.71 32.98
C GLU A 475 -31.67 10.19 32.85
N GLU A 476 -32.40 9.71 31.84
CA GLU A 476 -32.50 8.29 31.50
C GLU A 476 -31.12 7.71 31.15
N VAL A 477 -30.34 8.41 30.32
CA VAL A 477 -29.00 7.95 29.94
C VAL A 477 -28.01 8.00 31.10
N LYS A 478 -28.11 9.01 31.97
CA LYS A 478 -27.28 9.10 33.19
C LYS A 478 -27.60 8.00 34.21
N ALA A 479 -28.86 7.59 34.30
CA ALA A 479 -29.32 6.55 35.21
C ALA A 479 -28.89 5.14 34.75
N TRP A 480 -28.62 4.97 33.46
CA TRP A 480 -28.19 3.68 32.90
C TRP A 480 -26.81 3.26 33.40
N ILE A 481 -26.68 1.97 33.74
CA ILE A 481 -25.44 1.34 34.19
C ILE A 481 -25.09 0.23 33.21
N GLY A 482 -23.90 0.34 32.61
CA GLY A 482 -23.34 -0.68 31.74
C GLY A 482 -22.47 -1.66 32.50
N HIS A 483 -22.45 -2.90 32.03
CA HIS A 483 -21.57 -3.95 32.54
C HIS A 483 -20.73 -4.57 31.41
N GLY A 484 -19.53 -5.00 31.76
CA GLY A 484 -18.66 -5.74 30.85
C GLY A 484 -17.44 -6.32 31.55
N THR A 485 -16.56 -6.92 30.77
CA THR A 485 -15.33 -7.55 31.26
C THR A 485 -14.11 -6.74 30.84
N LEU A 486 -13.20 -6.53 31.79
CA LEU A 486 -11.92 -5.88 31.50
C LEU A 486 -11.03 -6.78 30.65
N ALA A 487 -10.67 -6.34 29.45
CA ALA A 487 -9.98 -7.15 28.46
C ALA A 487 -8.97 -6.34 27.62
N TYR A 488 -8.23 -7.04 26.78
CA TYR A 488 -7.54 -6.41 25.66
C TYR A 488 -8.38 -6.51 24.39
N SER A 489 -8.30 -5.49 23.53
CA SER A 489 -8.70 -5.66 22.14
C SER A 489 -7.51 -6.08 21.30
N TYR A 490 -7.76 -6.91 20.29
CA TYR A 490 -6.73 -7.52 19.46
C TYR A 490 -6.87 -7.12 18.00
N ARG A 491 -5.74 -7.06 17.29
CA ARG A 491 -5.66 -6.94 15.84
C ARG A 491 -4.66 -7.90 15.28
N PHE A 492 -4.76 -8.21 14.01
CA PHE A 492 -3.81 -9.09 13.35
C PHE A 492 -2.49 -8.36 13.09
N GLY A 493 -1.39 -8.99 13.48
CA GLY A 493 -0.04 -8.55 13.16
C GLY A 493 0.93 -9.73 13.11
N LEU A 494 2.22 -9.43 12.97
CA LEU A 494 3.29 -10.44 12.92
C LEU A 494 4.04 -10.49 14.24
N LYS A 495 3.98 -11.63 14.94
CA LYS A 495 4.73 -11.84 16.18
C LYS A 495 6.22 -11.98 15.82
N ASN A 496 7.07 -11.11 16.38
CA ASN A 496 8.52 -11.11 16.17
C ASN A 496 8.99 -10.71 14.76
N TYR A 497 8.30 -9.79 14.06
CA TYR A 497 8.91 -9.17 12.88
C TYR A 497 10.11 -8.32 13.32
N VAL A 498 11.27 -8.96 13.43
CA VAL A 498 12.55 -8.28 13.50
C VAL A 498 12.70 -7.64 12.13
N ARG A 499 12.74 -6.29 12.08
CA ARG A 499 13.16 -5.55 10.88
C ARG A 499 14.33 -6.30 10.26
N HIS A 500 14.35 -6.47 8.94
CA HIS A 500 15.48 -7.06 8.21
C HIS A 500 16.82 -6.72 8.89
N PRO A 501 17.80 -7.65 8.92
CA PRO A 501 19.11 -7.34 9.50
C PRO A 501 19.57 -5.97 9.01
N PRO A 502 20.12 -5.13 9.90
CA PRO A 502 20.49 -3.77 9.56
C PRO A 502 21.26 -3.81 8.25
N ARG A 503 20.88 -2.91 7.32
CA ARG A 503 21.63 -2.63 6.09
C ARG A 503 23.10 -2.81 6.40
N PHE A 504 23.79 -3.70 5.68
CA PHE A 504 25.24 -3.85 5.87
C PHE A 504 25.85 -2.45 5.97
N PRO A 505 26.71 -2.15 6.96
CA PRO A 505 27.44 -0.90 6.95
C PRO A 505 28.10 -0.82 5.59
N ALA A 506 27.75 0.22 4.82
CA ALA A 506 28.34 0.46 3.51
C ALA A 506 29.85 0.30 3.68
N GLN A 507 30.44 -0.65 2.94
CA GLN A 507 31.88 -0.84 2.95
C GLN A 507 32.52 0.53 2.73
N HIS A 508 33.48 0.85 3.61
CA HIS A 508 34.11 2.16 3.75
C HIS A 508 34.12 2.99 2.46
N ARG A 509 33.33 4.07 2.45
CA ARG A 509 33.55 5.15 1.47
C ARG A 509 35.01 5.58 1.59
N PRO A 510 35.80 5.59 0.51
CA PRO A 510 37.16 6.11 0.55
C PRO A 510 37.10 7.56 1.04
N ALA A 511 37.99 7.88 1.98
CA ALA A 511 38.07 9.19 2.61
C ALA A 511 38.11 10.29 1.54
N LYS A 512 37.25 11.31 1.70
CA LYS A 512 37.31 12.53 0.89
C LYS A 512 38.76 13.04 0.92
N ARG A 513 39.41 13.06 -0.25
CA ARG A 513 40.64 13.84 -0.47
C ARG A 513 40.36 15.27 -0.01
N GLN A 514 41.03 15.69 1.06
CA GLN A 514 41.15 17.09 1.42
C GLN A 514 41.79 17.81 0.22
N ARG A 515 41.11 18.83 -0.31
CA ARG A 515 41.76 19.80 -1.18
C ARG A 515 42.73 20.61 -0.32
N ALA A 516 44.01 20.56 -0.68
CA ALA A 516 45.01 21.49 -0.18
C ALA A 516 44.64 22.92 -0.63
N GLN A 517 45.01 23.88 0.23
CA GLN A 517 44.82 25.32 0.08
C GLN A 517 45.44 25.88 -1.19
#